data_AF-A0AAP0J5T8-F1
#
_entry.id   AF-A0AAP0J5T8-F1
#
_cell.length_a   1.000
_cell.length_b   1.000
_cell.length_c   1.000
_cell.angle_alpha   90.00
_cell.angle_beta   90.00
_cell.angle_gamma   90.00
#
_symmetry.space_group_name_H-M   'P 1'
#
loop_
_entity.id
_entity.type
_entity.pdbx_description
1 polymer ?
#
loop_
_entity_poly.entity_id
_entity_poly.type
_entity_poly.pdbx_seq_one_letter_code
_entity_poly.pdbx_strand_id
1 'polypeptide(L)'
;MELPESQRADAVSSMVYEANARIRDPVYGCAGTICQLHKQVNELQTQVAKAQAELFNMQCQQANLVALICMEMAPSSSSQSFMDNFMNNPHNFQLNNAAGFLDETSLGSTWEPLWT
;
A
#
# COMPACT_ATOMS: atom_id res chain seq x y z
N MET A 1 -14.01 -40.38 15.66
CA MET A 1 -13.94 -38.93 15.94
C MET A 1 -15.36 -38.41 15.95
N GLU A 2 -15.81 -37.89 17.09
CA GLU A 2 -17.15 -37.30 17.23
C GLU A 2 -16.97 -35.84 17.63
N LEU A 3 -17.71 -34.94 16.95
CA LEU A 3 -17.68 -33.52 17.25
C LEU A 3 -18.52 -33.24 18.52
N PRO A 4 -18.13 -32.24 19.33
CA PRO A 4 -18.97 -31.76 20.43
C PRO A 4 -20.37 -31.43 19.95
N GLU A 5 -21.39 -31.69 20.77
CA GLU A 5 -22.80 -31.52 20.38
C GLU A 5 -23.12 -30.12 19.84
N SER A 6 -22.50 -29.09 20.42
CA SER A 6 -22.64 -27.70 20.00
C SER A 6 -22.17 -27.43 18.57
N GLN A 7 -21.25 -28.23 18.02
CA GLN A 7 -20.68 -28.04 16.67
C GLN A 7 -21.34 -28.95 15.63
N ARG A 8 -22.13 -29.95 16.06
CA ARG A 8 -22.74 -30.93 15.14
C ARG A 8 -23.70 -30.26 14.14
N ALA A 9 -24.50 -29.30 14.59
CA ALA A 9 -25.45 -28.60 13.71
C ALA A 9 -24.76 -27.79 12.60
N ASP A 10 -23.65 -27.13 12.94
CA ASP A 10 -22.84 -26.36 11.99
C ASP A 10 -22.11 -27.28 10.99
N ALA A 11 -21.56 -28.39 11.48
CA ALA A 11 -20.94 -29.41 10.64
C ALA A 11 -21.93 -30.00 9.62
N VAL A 12 -23.16 -30.33 10.06
CA VAL A 12 -24.21 -30.82 9.15
C VAL A 12 -24.57 -29.74 8.12
N SER A 13 -24.68 -28.49 8.53
CA SER A 13 -24.97 -27.38 7.61
C SER A 13 -23.88 -27.24 6.54
N SER A 14 -22.60 -27.36 6.95
CA SER A 14 -21.46 -27.34 6.04
C SER A 14 -21.47 -28.52 5.07
N MET A 15 -21.75 -29.74 5.55
CA MET A 15 -21.87 -30.93 4.70
C MET A 15 -22.99 -30.79 3.66
N VAL A 16 -24.15 -30.25 4.06
CA VAL A 16 -25.27 -29.99 3.15
C VAL A 16 -24.88 -28.95 2.10
N TYR A 17 -24.19 -27.88 2.50
CA TYR A 17 -23.69 -26.88 1.57
C TYR A 17 -22.73 -27.49 0.54
N GLU A 18 -21.74 -28.28 0.98
CA GLU A 18 -20.76 -28.92 0.11
C GLU A 18 -21.41 -29.91 -0.86
N ALA A 19 -22.34 -30.74 -0.37
CA ALA A 19 -23.08 -31.68 -1.20
C ALA A 19 -23.89 -30.95 -2.28
N ASN A 20 -24.60 -29.88 -1.90
CA ASN A 20 -25.34 -29.05 -2.84
C ASN A 20 -24.41 -28.36 -3.87
N ALA A 21 -23.21 -27.94 -3.46
CA ALA A 21 -22.23 -27.38 -4.38
C ALA A 21 -21.76 -28.43 -5.39
N ARG A 22 -21.50 -29.67 -4.97
CA ARG A 22 -21.14 -30.78 -5.88
C ARG A 22 -22.28 -31.18 -6.83
N ILE A 23 -23.53 -31.04 -6.42
CA ILE A 23 -24.68 -31.26 -7.32
C ILE A 23 -24.69 -30.22 -8.45
N ARG A 24 -24.39 -28.96 -8.15
CA ARG A 24 -24.36 -27.88 -9.14
C ARG A 24 -23.10 -27.91 -10.02
N ASP A 25 -21.96 -28.24 -9.41
CA ASP A 25 -20.67 -28.37 -10.08
C ASP A 25 -20.03 -29.70 -9.66
N PRO A 26 -20.22 -30.77 -10.45
CA PRO A 26 -19.71 -32.11 -10.11
C PRO A 26 -18.19 -32.22 -10.09
N VAL A 27 -17.48 -31.29 -10.73
CA VAL A 27 -16.01 -31.35 -10.82
C VAL A 27 -15.38 -30.56 -9.69
N TYR A 28 -15.82 -29.31 -9.49
CA TYR A 28 -15.16 -28.40 -8.55
C TYR A 28 -15.99 -28.09 -7.31
N GLY A 29 -17.32 -28.28 -7.32
CA GLY A 29 -18.18 -28.04 -6.16
C GLY A 29 -17.91 -26.70 -5.44
N CYS A 30 -17.70 -26.75 -4.12
CA CYS A 30 -17.34 -25.57 -3.34
C CYS A 30 -15.90 -25.06 -3.62
N ALA A 31 -14.99 -25.93 -4.08
CA ALA A 31 -13.64 -25.52 -4.45
C ALA A 31 -13.65 -24.54 -5.64
N GLY A 32 -14.61 -24.66 -6.56
CA GLY A 32 -14.82 -23.69 -7.63
C GLY A 32 -15.10 -22.28 -7.11
N THR A 33 -15.99 -22.17 -6.11
CA THR A 33 -16.28 -20.91 -5.42
C THR A 33 -15.04 -20.37 -4.69
N ILE A 34 -14.31 -21.23 -3.99
CA ILE A 34 -13.06 -20.85 -3.31
C ILE A 34 -12.05 -20.29 -4.32
N CYS A 35 -11.84 -20.96 -5.45
CA CYS A 35 -10.92 -20.48 -6.50
C CYS A 35 -11.37 -19.14 -7.10
N GLN A 36 -12.68 -18.93 -7.29
CA GLN A 36 -13.20 -17.66 -7.78
C GLN A 36 -12.95 -16.52 -6.79
N LEU A 37 -13.17 -16.75 -5.50
CA LEU A 37 -12.88 -15.78 -4.45
C LEU A 37 -11.39 -15.44 -4.40
N HIS A 38 -10.51 -16.43 -4.49
CA HIS A 38 -9.06 -16.19 -4.57
C HIS A 38 -8.68 -15.31 -5.78
N LYS A 39 -9.29 -15.55 -6.94
CA LYS A 39 -9.07 -14.70 -8.13
C LYS A 39 -9.53 -13.26 -7.90
N GLN A 40 -10.69 -13.07 -7.26
CA GLN A 40 -11.22 -11.74 -6.94
C GLN A 40 -10.32 -11.00 -5.96
N VAL A 41 -9.82 -11.68 -4.93
CA VAL A 41 -8.86 -11.10 -3.97
C VAL A 41 -7.58 -10.67 -4.70
N ASN A 42 -7.03 -11.52 -5.56
CA ASN A 42 -5.81 -11.21 -6.32
C ASN A 42 -6.00 -10.03 -7.27
N GLU A 43 -7.16 -9.96 -7.95
CA GLU A 43 -7.51 -8.83 -8.82
C GLU A 43 -7.58 -7.52 -8.02
N LEU A 44 -8.27 -7.53 -6.88
CA LEU A 44 -8.35 -6.36 -6.00
C LEU A 44 -6.96 -5.94 -5.49
N GLN A 45 -6.12 -6.88 -5.08
CA GLN A 45 -4.75 -6.59 -4.67
C GLN A 45 -3.94 -5.94 -5.81
N THR A 46 -4.10 -6.42 -7.04
CA THR A 46 -3.46 -5.86 -8.23
C THR A 46 -3.93 -4.42 -8.47
N GLN A 47 -5.22 -4.14 -8.32
CA GLN A 47 -5.78 -2.79 -8.47
C GLN A 47 -5.24 -1.83 -7.41
N VAL A 48 -5.12 -2.30 -6.15
CA VAL A 48 -4.51 -1.51 -5.07
C VAL A 48 -3.05 -1.20 -5.38
N ALA A 49 -2.25 -2.19 -5.79
CA ALA A 49 -0.86 -1.99 -6.15
C ALA A 49 -0.69 -0.99 -7.31
N LYS A 50 -1.57 -1.08 -8.32
CA LYS A 50 -1.60 -0.13 -9.44
C LYS A 50 -1.89 1.29 -8.97
N ALA A 51 -2.93 1.49 -8.16
CA ALA A 51 -3.29 2.81 -7.65
C ALA A 51 -2.16 3.42 -6.80
N GLN A 52 -1.48 2.62 -5.99
CA GLN A 52 -0.32 3.05 -5.21
C GLN A 52 0.85 3.47 -6.10
N ALA A 53 1.14 2.71 -7.16
CA ALA A 53 2.19 3.06 -8.12
C ALA A 53 1.87 4.37 -8.87
N GLU A 54 0.61 4.60 -9.23
CA GLU A 54 0.16 5.85 -9.85
C GLU A 54 0.36 7.05 -8.91
N LEU A 55 -0.01 6.93 -7.63
CA LEU A 55 0.22 7.97 -6.63
C LEU A 55 1.71 8.32 -6.48
N PHE A 56 2.57 7.29 -6.37
CA PHE A 56 4.02 7.51 -6.27
C PHE A 56 4.58 8.19 -7.52
N ASN A 57 4.13 7.78 -8.70
CA ASN A 57 4.56 8.40 -9.95
C ASN A 57 4.17 9.88 -10.00
N MET A 58 2.93 10.22 -9.64
CA MET A 58 2.48 11.62 -9.57
C MET A 58 3.30 12.45 -8.57
N GLN A 59 3.60 11.91 -7.39
CA GLN A 59 4.45 12.58 -6.40
C GLN A 59 5.87 12.81 -6.92
N CYS A 60 6.45 11.81 -7.60
CA CYS A 60 7.78 11.92 -8.18
C CYS A 60 7.83 12.97 -9.31
N GLN A 61 6.81 12.99 -10.17
CA GLN A 61 6.64 14.03 -11.19
C GLN A 61 6.50 15.42 -10.56
N GLN A 62 5.70 15.56 -9.51
CA GLN A 62 5.55 16.83 -8.79
C GLN A 62 6.88 17.31 -8.20
N ALA A 63 7.63 16.42 -7.55
CA ALA A 63 8.95 16.73 -6.99
C ALA A 63 9.95 17.17 -8.08
N ASN A 64 9.94 16.51 -9.24
CA ASN A 64 10.77 16.88 -10.37
C ASN A 64 10.43 18.28 -10.90
N LEU A 65 9.15 18.62 -11.02
CA LEU A 65 8.72 19.95 -11.45
C LEU A 65 9.13 21.04 -10.45
N VAL A 66 8.98 20.78 -9.15
CA VAL A 66 9.43 21.71 -8.10
C VAL A 66 10.94 21.92 -8.17
N ALA A 67 11.72 20.85 -8.35
CA ALA A 67 13.16 20.95 -8.47
C ALA A 67 13.58 21.82 -9.68
N LEU A 68 12.93 21.65 -10.84
CA LEU A 68 13.18 22.49 -12.02
C LEU A 68 12.91 23.98 -11.74
N ILE A 69 11.77 24.28 -11.12
CA ILE A 69 11.39 25.66 -10.76
C ILE A 69 12.42 26.27 -9.78
N CYS A 70 12.82 25.53 -8.75
CA CYS A 70 13.81 26.00 -7.79
C CYS A 70 15.18 26.26 -8.42
N MET A 71 15.58 25.45 -9.42
CA MET A 71 16.86 25.60 -10.10
C MET A 71 16.90 26.85 -11.00
N GLU A 72 15.76 27.26 -11.57
CA GLU A 72 15.65 28.45 -12.41
C GLU A 72 15.57 29.77 -11.60
N MET A 73 15.04 29.71 -10.37
CA MET A 73 14.96 30.87 -9.48
C MET A 73 16.25 31.17 -8.69
N ALA A 74 17.33 30.39 -8.87
CA ALA A 74 18.60 30.64 -8.23
C ALA A 74 19.27 31.91 -8.82
N PRO A 75 19.49 32.98 -8.03
CA PRO A 75 20.17 34.15 -8.55
C PRO A 75 21.62 33.79 -8.89
N SER A 76 22.04 34.10 -10.12
CA SER A 76 23.44 34.14 -10.53
C SER A 76 24.16 35.21 -9.69
N SER A 77 24.63 34.85 -8.51
CA SER A 77 25.34 35.78 -7.63
C SER A 77 26.79 35.91 -8.10
N SER A 78 27.03 36.88 -8.99
CA SER A 78 28.30 37.57 -9.02
C SER A 78 28.41 38.42 -7.75
N SER A 79 28.90 37.75 -6.70
CA SER A 79 29.96 38.21 -5.80
C SER A 79 29.66 39.40 -4.87
N GLN A 80 29.36 39.13 -3.59
CA GLN A 80 30.23 39.54 -2.46
C GLN A 80 29.71 39.33 -1.03
N SER A 81 28.47 38.90 -0.75
CA SER A 81 27.93 38.93 0.64
C SER A 81 27.72 37.58 1.34
N PHE A 82 28.22 36.45 0.80
CA PHE A 82 27.97 35.13 1.39
C PHE A 82 28.87 34.79 2.59
N MET A 83 30.08 35.34 2.67
CA MET A 83 31.02 35.02 3.77
C MET A 83 30.67 35.74 5.10
N ASP A 84 29.91 36.84 5.07
CA ASP A 84 29.67 37.66 6.27
C ASP A 84 28.57 37.10 7.20
N ASN A 85 27.67 36.27 6.69
CA ASN A 85 26.54 35.74 7.49
C ASN A 85 26.88 34.48 8.30
N PHE A 86 27.99 33.79 8.01
CA PHE A 86 28.33 32.53 8.69
C PHE A 86 28.88 32.74 10.12
N MET A 87 29.32 33.95 10.46
CA MET A 87 29.89 34.27 11.78
C MET A 87 28.86 34.73 12.82
N ASN A 88 27.67 35.18 12.39
CA ASN A 88 26.75 35.91 13.26
C ASN A 88 25.54 35.14 13.78
N ASN A 89 25.18 33.97 13.22
CA ASN A 89 24.04 33.23 13.74
C ASN A 89 24.01 31.74 13.35
N PRO A 90 24.43 30.81 14.23
CA PRO A 90 24.40 29.38 13.92
C PRO A 90 23.01 28.75 14.10
N HIS A 91 21.98 29.51 14.49
CA HIS A 91 20.74 28.93 15.03
C HIS A 91 19.48 28.99 14.18
N ASN A 92 19.51 29.54 12.94
CA ASN A 92 18.26 29.82 12.22
C ASN A 92 18.11 29.20 10.82
N PHE A 93 18.72 28.04 10.57
CA PHE A 93 18.25 27.16 9.49
C PHE A 93 17.16 26.23 10.02
N GLN A 94 16.07 26.83 10.50
CA GLN A 94 14.83 26.09 10.66
C GLN A 94 14.25 25.90 9.25
N LEU A 95 14.51 24.71 8.72
CA LEU A 95 13.95 24.10 7.51
C LEU A 95 12.42 23.91 7.69
N ASN A 96 11.71 24.97 8.03
CA ASN A 96 10.27 24.99 8.17
C ASN A 96 9.67 25.06 6.76
N ASN A 97 9.55 23.89 6.13
CA ASN A 97 8.29 23.39 5.52
C ASN A 97 8.51 22.22 4.52
N ALA A 98 9.40 21.26 4.82
CA ALA A 98 9.58 20.06 3.97
C ALA A 98 9.79 18.74 4.73
N ALA A 99 9.60 18.71 6.06
CA ALA A 99 9.88 17.54 6.90
C ALA A 99 8.66 16.99 7.66
N GLY A 100 7.45 17.23 7.14
CA GLY A 100 6.19 16.90 7.82
C GLY A 100 5.43 15.68 7.31
N PHE A 101 5.99 14.88 6.39
CA PHE A 101 5.26 13.71 5.84
C PHE A 101 6.19 12.51 5.56
N LEU A 102 7.11 12.24 6.49
CA LEU A 102 7.83 10.97 6.55
C LEU A 102 7.58 10.31 7.90
N ASP A 103 6.31 10.10 8.24
CA ASP A 103 5.96 9.18 9.32
C ASP A 103 4.59 8.54 9.07
N GLU A 104 4.46 7.84 7.93
CA GLU A 104 3.44 6.78 7.83
C GLU A 104 3.74 5.72 6.74
N THR A 105 5.00 5.60 6.28
CA THR A 105 5.38 4.54 5.33
C THR A 105 5.80 3.23 6.01
N SER A 106 5.69 3.13 7.34
CA SER A 106 5.95 1.89 8.08
C SER A 106 4.83 0.84 7.95
N LEU A 107 3.79 1.06 7.14
CA LEU A 107 2.83 0.00 6.76
C LEU A 107 3.13 -0.66 5.40
N GLY A 108 4.27 -0.33 4.78
CA GLY A 108 4.72 -0.98 3.53
C GLY A 108 5.37 -2.35 3.70
N SER A 109 5.58 -2.81 4.93
CA SER A 109 6.11 -4.14 5.27
C SER A 109 5.09 -4.78 6.22
N THR A 110 4.13 -5.57 5.76
CA THR A 110 4.26 -7.02 5.71
C THR A 110 2.92 -7.53 5.19
N TRP A 111 2.76 -7.65 3.87
CA TRP A 111 1.68 -8.43 3.29
C TRP A 111 2.27 -9.77 2.89
N GLU A 112 2.66 -10.55 3.89
CA GLU A 112 2.93 -11.96 3.68
C GLU A 112 1.60 -12.64 3.35
N PRO A 113 1.48 -13.35 2.21
CA PRO A 113 0.34 -14.22 1.98
C PRO A 113 0.30 -15.25 3.12
N LEU A 114 -0.73 -15.20 3.96
CA LEU A 114 -0.88 -16.05 5.15
C LEU A 114 -1.08 -17.55 4.83
N TRP A 115 -0.74 -18.01 3.62
CA TRP A 115 -0.99 -19.37 3.13
C TRP A 115 0.25 -20.05 2.52
N THR A 116 1.45 -19.75 3.02
CA THR A 116 2.63 -20.61 2.72
C THR A 116 2.64 -21.83 3.62
#